data_AF-A0A3E3J0W9-F1
#
_entry.id   AF-A0A3E3J0W9-F1
#
_cell.length_a   1.000
_cell.length_b   1.000
_cell.length_c   1.000
_cell.angle_alpha   90.00
_cell.angle_beta   90.00
_cell.angle_gamma   90.00
#
_symmetry.space_group_name_H-M   'P 1'
#
loop_
_entity.id
_entity.type
_entity.pdbx_description
1 polymer ?
#
loop_
_entity_poly.entity_id
_entity_poly.type
_entity_poly.pdbx_seq_one_letter_code
_entity_poly.pdbx_strand_id
1 'polypeptide(L)'
;MEKIKGYANYGVLAHEKQVIFTVETKHPHADVSEEVEMELPEGWKVAETEAGGLLIESPEGETWPADKVIDSFADAPVLSYFDGVKGHRITLVWNLL
;
A
#
# COMPACT_ATOMS: atom_id res chain seq x y z
N MET A 1 -1.05 15.97 -2.87
CA MET A 1 -0.71 14.55 -2.75
C MET A 1 -1.37 14.05 -1.48
N GLU A 2 -2.21 13.02 -1.60
CA GLU A 2 -2.83 12.40 -0.43
C GLU A 2 -1.90 11.40 0.22
N LYS A 3 -2.17 11.09 1.49
CA LYS A 3 -1.33 10.22 2.30
C LYS A 3 -2.18 9.17 2.98
N ILE A 4 -1.67 7.95 3.06
CA ILE A 4 -2.29 6.83 3.75
C ILE A 4 -1.38 6.28 4.83
N LYS A 5 -1.97 5.79 5.91
CA LYS A 5 -1.24 5.06 6.95
C LYS A 5 -1.15 3.58 6.61
N GLY A 6 -0.06 2.96 7.01
CA GLY A 6 0.15 1.53 6.88
C GLY A 6 1.22 1.03 7.84
N TYR A 7 1.82 -0.11 7.50
CA TYR A 7 2.87 -0.73 8.29
C TYR A 7 4.03 -1.18 7.42
N ALA A 8 5.26 -0.89 7.87
CA ALA A 8 6.46 -1.59 7.43
C ALA A 8 6.65 -2.82 8.33
N ASN A 9 6.64 -4.01 7.74
CA ASN A 9 6.71 -5.28 8.46
C ASN A 9 8.05 -5.97 8.18
N TYR A 10 8.77 -6.30 9.25
CA TYR A 10 10.11 -6.88 9.22
C TYR A 10 10.08 -8.33 9.72
N GLY A 11 10.99 -9.16 9.19
CA GLY A 11 11.10 -10.57 9.60
C GLY A 11 9.92 -11.44 9.16
N VAL A 12 9.19 -11.05 8.12
CA VAL A 12 8.04 -11.81 7.63
C VAL A 12 8.49 -13.18 7.12
N LEU A 13 7.88 -14.26 7.60
CA LEU A 13 8.19 -15.64 7.17
C LEU A 13 8.17 -15.76 5.63
N ALA A 14 9.21 -16.35 5.06
CA ALA A 14 9.49 -16.47 3.61
C ALA A 14 9.85 -15.15 2.88
N HIS A 15 9.83 -14.02 3.58
CA HIS A 15 10.21 -12.70 3.09
C HIS A 15 11.18 -12.02 4.07
N GLU A 16 11.99 -12.79 4.81
CA GLU A 16 12.77 -12.27 5.95
C GLU A 16 13.82 -11.22 5.53
N LYS A 17 14.19 -11.19 4.25
CA LYS A 17 15.15 -10.25 3.66
C LYS A 17 14.50 -9.08 2.92
N GLN A 18 13.18 -8.93 3.04
CA GLN A 18 12.40 -7.89 2.38
C GLN A 18 11.51 -7.19 3.40
N VAL A 19 11.37 -5.87 3.29
CA VAL A 19 10.34 -5.14 4.03
C VAL A 19 9.00 -5.33 3.34
N ILE A 20 8.00 -5.81 4.09
CA ILE A 20 6.64 -5.99 3.58
C ILE A 20 5.75 -4.85 4.06
N PHE A 21 5.18 -4.11 3.13
CA PHE A 21 4.25 -3.02 3.37
C PHE A 21 2.82 -3.52 3.30
N THR A 22 2.04 -3.17 4.31
CA THR A 22 0.61 -3.45 4.39
C THR A 22 -0.17 -2.20 4.78
N VAL A 23 -1.47 -2.21 4.50
CA VAL A 23 -2.44 -1.19 4.94
C VAL A 23 -3.50 -1.84 5.80
N GLU A 24 -4.20 -1.02 6.60
CA GLU A 24 -5.28 -1.40 7.54
C GLU A 24 -4.81 -2.28 8.71
N THR A 25 -4.02 -3.32 8.46
CA THR A 25 -3.51 -4.26 9.46
C THR A 25 -2.03 -4.58 9.26
N LYS A 26 -1.38 -5.01 10.33
CA LYS A 26 0.00 -5.54 10.31
C LYS A 26 0.02 -6.88 9.59
N HIS A 27 1.16 -7.23 8.98
CA HIS A 27 1.33 -8.56 8.42
C HIS A 27 1.32 -9.63 9.54
N PRO A 28 0.53 -10.71 9.44
CA PRO A 28 0.29 -11.64 10.55
C PRO A 28 1.51 -12.46 10.98
N HIS A 29 2.54 -12.51 10.14
CA HIS A 29 3.79 -13.24 10.38
C HIS A 29 5.01 -12.32 10.54
N ALA A 30 4.80 -11.03 10.81
CA ALA A 30 5.89 -10.10 11.08
C ALA A 30 6.45 -10.32 12.50
N ASP A 31 7.76 -10.24 12.64
CA ASP A 31 8.41 -10.17 13.96
C ASP A 31 8.23 -8.77 14.57
N VAL A 32 8.34 -7.74 13.73
CA VAL A 32 8.20 -6.33 14.10
C VAL A 32 7.40 -5.62 13.02
N SER A 33 6.50 -4.72 13.43
CA SER A 33 5.78 -3.82 12.52
C SER A 33 5.84 -2.40 13.04
N GLU A 34 6.25 -1.47 12.19
CA GLU A 34 6.28 -0.03 12.45
C GLU A 34 5.20 0.67 11.64
N GLU A 35 4.56 1.69 12.22
CA GLU A 35 3.61 2.52 11.48
C GLU A 35 4.36 3.40 10.47
N VAL A 36 3.80 3.50 9.28
CA VAL A 36 4.34 4.34 8.20
C VAL A 36 3.25 5.21 7.60
N GLU A 37 3.68 6.29 6.98
CA GLU A 37 2.87 7.11 6.10
C GLU A 37 3.40 6.97 4.67
N MET A 38 2.50 6.70 3.72
CA MET A 38 2.79 6.53 2.29
C MET A 38 2.09 7.62 1.50
N GLU A 39 2.83 8.29 0.63
CA GLU A 39 2.31 9.37 -0.23
C GLU A 39 1.83 8.79 -1.55
N LEU A 40 0.55 9.04 -1.87
CA LEU A 40 -0.03 8.64 -3.15
C LEU A 40 0.42 9.59 -4.26
N PRO A 41 0.56 9.09 -5.52
CA PRO A 41 0.91 9.93 -6.65
C PRO A 41 -0.14 11.03 -6.89
N GLU A 42 0.23 12.06 -7.63
CA GLU A 42 -0.72 13.12 -8.01
C GLU A 42 -1.96 12.55 -8.74
N GLY A 43 -3.13 13.08 -8.41
CA GLY A 43 -4.41 12.68 -9.00
C GLY A 43 -5.07 11.45 -8.34
N TRP A 44 -4.32 10.66 -7.58
CA TRP A 44 -4.86 9.55 -6.78
C TRP A 44 -5.49 10.06 -5.49
N LYS A 45 -6.55 9.38 -5.06
CA LYS A 45 -7.33 9.76 -3.87
C LYS A 45 -7.65 8.56 -3.01
N VAL A 46 -7.98 8.82 -1.76
CA VAL A 46 -8.58 7.85 -0.85
C VAL A 46 -10.10 7.98 -0.87
N ALA A 47 -10.76 6.83 -0.75
CA ALA A 47 -12.17 6.73 -0.47
C ALA A 47 -12.39 5.69 0.63
N GLU A 48 -13.63 5.58 1.12
CA GLU A 48 -13.99 4.66 2.20
C GLU A 48 -15.24 3.89 1.78
N THR A 49 -15.26 2.59 2.06
CA THR A 49 -16.48 1.78 1.94
C THR A 49 -17.44 2.11 3.08
N GLU A 50 -18.72 1.76 2.95
CA GLU A 50 -19.70 1.92 4.05
C GLU A 50 -19.31 1.18 5.34
N ALA A 51 -18.45 0.16 5.25
CA ALA A 51 -17.95 -0.62 6.37
C ALA A 51 -16.63 -0.11 6.96
N GLY A 52 -16.10 1.02 6.47
CA GLY A 52 -14.85 1.62 6.97
C GLY A 52 -13.57 1.11 6.32
N GLY A 53 -13.67 0.25 5.31
CA GLY A 53 -12.51 -0.24 4.55
C GLY A 53 -11.93 0.83 3.62
N LEU A 54 -10.60 0.91 3.56
CA LEU A 54 -9.86 1.90 2.77
C LEU A 54 -9.86 1.54 1.27
N LEU A 55 -10.22 2.52 0.45
CA LEU A 55 -10.18 2.43 -1.01
C LEU A 55 -9.16 3.41 -1.59
N ILE A 56 -8.58 3.05 -2.72
CA ILE A 56 -7.70 3.89 -3.53
C ILE A 56 -8.35 4.11 -4.89
N GLU A 57 -8.54 5.37 -5.27
CA GLU A 57 -9.14 5.79 -6.54
C GLU A 57 -8.07 6.35 -7.49
N SER A 58 -8.04 5.86 -8.73
CA SER A 58 -7.15 6.37 -9.78
C SER A 58 -7.62 7.72 -10.33
N PRO A 59 -6.73 8.46 -11.01
CA PRO A 59 -7.12 9.69 -11.72
C PRO A 59 -8.24 9.50 -12.76
N GLU A 60 -8.41 8.28 -13.26
CA GLU A 60 -9.43 7.89 -14.25
C GLU A 60 -10.76 7.44 -13.61
N GLY A 61 -10.82 7.37 -12.28
CA GLY A 61 -12.04 7.03 -11.52
C GLY A 61 -12.22 5.52 -11.26
N GLU A 62 -11.20 4.70 -11.50
CA GLU A 62 -11.21 3.30 -11.07
C GLU A 62 -10.89 3.21 -9.57
N THR A 63 -11.49 2.25 -8.87
CA THR A 63 -11.36 2.15 -7.41
C THR A 63 -11.08 0.72 -6.98
N TRP A 64 -10.12 0.55 -6.07
CA TRP A 64 -9.77 -0.74 -5.50
C TRP A 64 -9.65 -0.66 -3.98
N PRO A 65 -9.88 -1.79 -3.27
CA PRO A 65 -9.44 -1.92 -1.89
C PRO A 65 -7.93 -1.72 -1.79
N ALA A 66 -7.50 -0.91 -0.82
CA ALA A 66 -6.10 -0.55 -0.67
C ALA A 66 -5.21 -1.77 -0.43
N ASP A 67 -5.70 -2.78 0.30
CA ASP A 67 -5.00 -4.05 0.55
C ASP A 67 -4.80 -4.93 -0.70
N LYS A 68 -5.42 -4.57 -1.84
CA LYS A 68 -5.23 -5.24 -3.13
C LYS A 68 -4.26 -4.54 -4.06
N VAL A 69 -3.99 -3.26 -3.83
CA VAL A 69 -3.17 -2.44 -4.74
C VAL A 69 -1.93 -1.87 -4.07
N ILE A 70 -1.87 -1.79 -2.74
CA ILE A 70 -0.63 -1.52 -2.02
C ILE A 70 0.13 -2.84 -1.88
N ASP A 71 1.33 -2.87 -2.44
CA ASP A 71 2.20 -4.04 -2.51
C ASP A 71 3.64 -3.65 -2.13
N SER A 72 4.54 -4.63 -2.07
CA SER A 72 5.94 -4.47 -1.67
C SER A 72 6.87 -4.83 -2.81
N PHE A 73 7.74 -3.91 -3.23
CA PHE A 73 8.74 -4.20 -4.25
C PHE A 73 10.03 -3.42 -4.01
N ALA A 74 11.18 -4.11 -4.08
CA ALA A 74 12.51 -3.52 -3.89
C ALA A 74 12.62 -2.69 -2.59
N ASP A 75 12.14 -3.26 -1.48
CA ASP A 75 12.13 -2.64 -0.14
C ASP A 75 11.40 -1.29 -0.05
N ALA A 76 10.41 -1.08 -0.92
CA ALA A 76 9.53 0.06 -0.89
C ALA A 76 8.06 -0.35 -1.06
N PRO A 77 7.11 0.44 -0.52
CA PRO A 77 5.71 0.31 -0.86
C PRO A 77 5.51 0.76 -2.30
N VAL A 78 4.68 0.01 -3.02
CA VAL A 78 4.31 0.33 -4.38
C VAL A 78 2.81 0.28 -4.53
N LEU A 79 2.29 1.14 -5.41
CA LEU A 79 0.95 0.99 -5.95
C LEU A 79 1.04 0.09 -7.19
N SER A 80 0.47 -1.10 -7.10
CA SER A 80 0.53 -2.16 -8.11
C SER A 80 -0.87 -2.60 -8.52
N TYR A 81 -1.26 -2.33 -9.76
CA TYR A 81 -2.63 -2.55 -10.25
C TYR A 81 -2.64 -2.92 -11.74
N PHE A 82 -3.79 -3.40 -12.24
CA PHE A 82 -4.01 -3.72 -13.65
C PHE A 82 -5.17 -2.87 -14.18
N ASP A 83 -4.93 -2.12 -15.25
CA ASP A 83 -5.90 -1.17 -15.84
C ASP A 83 -6.81 -1.81 -16.91
N GLY A 84 -6.89 -3.15 -16.94
CA GLY A 84 -7.57 -3.88 -18.02
C GLY A 84 -6.69 -4.18 -19.25
N VAL A 85 -5.53 -3.51 -19.39
CA VAL A 85 -4.62 -3.66 -20.54
C VAL A 85 -3.23 -4.15 -20.11
N LYS A 86 -2.66 -3.57 -19.06
CA LYS A 86 -1.32 -3.90 -18.55
C LYS A 86 -1.22 -3.69 -17.05
N GLY A 87 -0.22 -4.36 -16.47
CA GLY A 87 0.16 -4.12 -15.08
C GLY A 87 0.95 -2.82 -14.94
N HIS A 88 0.68 -2.09 -13.87
CA HIS A 88 1.39 -0.89 -13.46
C HIS A 88 2.03 -1.12 -12.10
N ARG A 89 3.17 -0.46 -11.87
CA ARG A 89 3.82 -0.40 -10.57
C ARG A 89 4.42 0.97 -10.38
N ILE A 90 4.02 1.66 -9.32
CA ILE A 90 4.49 3.01 -8.99
C ILE A 90 5.07 2.95 -7.58
N THR A 91 6.36 3.24 -7.43
CA THR A 91 6.99 3.34 -6.11
C THR A 91 6.45 4.55 -5.37
N LEU A 92 6.03 4.35 -4.12
CA LEU A 92 5.50 5.40 -3.26
C LEU A 92 6.61 5.98 -2.39
N VAL A 93 6.54 7.29 -2.14
CA VAL A 93 7.34 7.92 -1.09
C VAL A 93 6.74 7.52 0.25
N TRP A 94 7.57 7.18 1.23
CA TRP A 94 7.10 6.77 2.55
C TRP A 94 8.07 7.19 3.65
N ASN A 95 7.54 7.32 4.87
CA ASN A 95 8.31 7.64 6.07
C ASN A 95 7.76 6.86 7.27
N LEU A 96 8.62 6.56 8.24
CA LEU A 96 8.21 6.07 9.56
C LEU A 96 7.46 7.17 10.33
N LEU A 97 6.44 6.79 11.09
CA LEU A 97 5.65 7.67 11.95
C LEU A 97 6.16 7.73 13.40
#